data_AF-G0ZJE1-F1
#
_entry.id   AF-G0ZJE1-F1
#
_cell.length_a   1.000
_cell.length_b   1.000
_cell.length_c   1.000
_cell.angle_alpha   90.00
_cell.angle_beta   90.00
_cell.angle_gamma   90.00
#
_symmetry.space_group_name_H-M   'P 1'
#
loop_
_entity.id
_entity.type
_entity.pdbx_description
1 polymer ?
#
loop_
_entity_poly.entity_id
_entity_poly.type
_entity_poly.pdbx_seq_one_letter_code
_entity_poly.pdbx_strand_id
1 'polypeptide(L)'
;TEAEKQLMEQIASLSKENESLIEKVADYQDKYQRTLADRENLRNRLEKQIVEAKQFGIQGFCKDLLEVTDVFHKAIESVPAEKINKENSDFKNLYGGLVMTENQLLTVFRRHGLMQITPQIGDKFDPSV
;
A
#
# COMPACT_ATOMS: atom_id res chain seq x y z
N THR A 1 51.13 -15.81 -54.68
CA THR A 1 51.78 -17.03 -54.16
C THR A 1 50.78 -17.87 -53.38
N GLU A 2 51.03 -19.16 -53.17
CA GLU A 2 50.17 -20.04 -52.31
C GLU A 2 49.85 -19.38 -50.96
N ALA A 3 50.85 -18.69 -50.39
CA ALA A 3 50.75 -17.95 -49.13
C ALA A 3 49.73 -16.80 -49.16
N GLU A 4 49.63 -16.05 -50.27
CA GLU A 4 48.61 -14.98 -50.42
C GLU A 4 47.20 -15.56 -50.46
N LYS A 5 47.04 -16.74 -51.05
CA LYS A 5 45.75 -17.44 -51.14
C LYS A 5 45.28 -17.94 -49.77
N GLN A 6 46.20 -18.53 -48.99
CA GLN A 6 45.95 -18.94 -47.61
C GLN A 6 45.65 -17.74 -46.69
N LEU A 7 46.34 -16.62 -46.88
CA LEU A 7 46.06 -15.38 -46.13
C LEU A 7 44.65 -14.86 -46.43
N MET A 8 44.24 -14.85 -47.70
CA MET A 8 42.90 -14.41 -48.10
C MET A 8 41.80 -15.31 -47.53
N GLU A 9 42.02 -16.63 -47.47
CA GLU A 9 41.09 -17.57 -46.85
C GLU A 9 40.95 -17.35 -45.34
N GLN A 10 42.06 -17.10 -44.63
CA GLN A 10 42.04 -16.76 -43.20
C GLN A 10 41.35 -15.41 -42.93
N ILE A 11 41.61 -14.40 -43.76
CA ILE A 11 40.94 -13.09 -43.66
C ILE A 11 39.43 -13.26 -43.86
N ALA A 12 39.02 -14.06 -44.85
CA ALA A 12 37.61 -14.34 -45.10
C ALA A 12 36.94 -15.09 -43.93
N SER A 13 37.63 -16.08 -43.34
CA SER A 13 37.11 -16.81 -42.18
C SER A 13 36.98 -15.91 -40.94
N LEU A 14 37.99 -15.09 -40.66
CA LEU A 14 38.00 -14.16 -39.54
C LEU A 14 36.97 -13.03 -39.71
N SER A 15 36.76 -12.55 -40.95
CA SER A 15 35.70 -11.57 -41.25
C SER A 15 34.32 -12.15 -40.94
N LYS A 16 34.07 -13.39 -41.37
CA LYS A 16 32.80 -14.07 -41.11
C LYS A 16 32.56 -14.34 -39.62
N GLU A 17 33.60 -14.69 -38.88
CA GLU A 17 33.53 -14.86 -37.43
C GLU A 17 33.26 -13.52 -36.73
N ASN A 18 33.93 -12.44 -37.15
CA ASN A 18 33.68 -11.09 -36.65
C ASN A 18 32.23 -10.63 -36.87
N GLU A 19 31.69 -10.85 -38.08
CA GLU A 19 30.29 -10.54 -38.38
C GLU A 19 29.33 -11.29 -37.45
N SER A 20 29.57 -12.59 -37.23
CA SER A 20 28.76 -13.39 -36.30
C SER A 20 28.88 -12.89 -34.85
N LEU A 21 30.07 -12.47 -34.42
CA LEU A 21 30.28 -11.92 -33.08
C LEU A 21 29.59 -10.57 -32.91
N ILE A 22 29.64 -9.69 -33.91
CA ILE A 22 28.95 -8.40 -33.89
C ILE A 22 27.43 -8.60 -33.77
N GLU A 23 26.87 -9.53 -34.54
CA GLU A 23 25.43 -9.85 -34.48
C GLU A 23 25.03 -10.37 -33.09
N LYS A 24 25.82 -11.29 -32.51
CA LYS A 24 25.58 -11.81 -31.16
C LYS A 24 25.69 -10.72 -30.09
N VAL A 25 26.65 -9.81 -30.22
CA VAL A 25 26.81 -8.68 -29.28
C VAL A 25 25.59 -7.76 -29.38
N ALA A 26 25.11 -7.45 -30.58
CA ALA A 26 23.91 -6.64 -30.78
C ALA A 26 22.67 -7.31 -30.16
N ASP A 27 22.47 -8.61 -30.39
CA ASP A 27 21.37 -9.39 -29.80
C ASP A 27 21.44 -9.43 -28.27
N TYR A 28 22.63 -9.63 -27.69
CA TYR A 28 22.80 -9.60 -26.24
C TYR A 28 22.60 -8.20 -25.65
N GLN A 29 23.03 -7.15 -26.34
CA GLN A 29 22.80 -5.78 -25.90
C GLN A 29 21.31 -5.43 -25.89
N ASP A 30 20.56 -5.81 -26.92
CA ASP A 30 19.09 -5.63 -26.95
C ASP A 30 18.42 -6.38 -25.80
N LYS A 31 18.73 -7.67 -25.64
CA LYS A 31 18.19 -8.50 -24.55
C LYS A 31 18.52 -7.92 -23.18
N TYR A 32 19.75 -7.45 -23.01
CA TYR A 32 20.20 -6.86 -21.75
C TYR A 32 19.46 -5.56 -21.44
N GLN A 33 19.35 -4.64 -22.40
CA GLN A 33 18.62 -3.39 -22.23
C GLN A 33 17.14 -3.63 -21.92
N ARG A 34 16.49 -4.53 -22.65
CA ARG A 34 15.10 -4.91 -22.38
C ARG A 34 14.95 -5.51 -20.98
N THR A 35 15.85 -6.39 -20.57
CA THR A 35 15.83 -6.99 -19.23
C THR A 35 16.00 -5.93 -18.13
N LEU A 36 16.87 -4.93 -18.33
CA LEU A 36 17.03 -3.82 -17.39
C LEU A 36 15.76 -2.99 -17.29
N ALA A 37 15.13 -2.68 -18.42
CA ALA A 37 13.86 -1.96 -18.46
C ALA A 37 12.74 -2.74 -17.74
N ASP A 38 12.62 -4.03 -17.98
CA ASP A 38 11.62 -4.89 -17.33
C ASP A 38 11.84 -4.96 -15.81
N ARG A 39 13.10 -5.00 -15.36
CA ARG A 39 13.44 -4.95 -13.94
C ARG A 39 13.02 -3.63 -13.29
N GLU A 40 13.29 -2.51 -13.93
CA GLU A 40 12.93 -1.20 -13.38
C GLU A 40 11.41 -1.02 -13.34
N ASN A 41 10.71 -1.47 -14.39
CA ASN A 41 9.24 -1.47 -14.41
C ASN A 41 8.66 -2.35 -13.29
N LEU A 42 9.24 -3.53 -13.06
CA LEU A 42 8.85 -4.41 -11.96
C LEU A 42 9.11 -3.75 -10.60
N ARG A 43 10.27 -3.12 -10.42
CA ARG A 43 10.65 -2.42 -9.17
C ARG A 43 9.63 -1.34 -8.84
N ASN A 44 9.34 -0.45 -9.79
CA ASN A 44 8.36 0.63 -9.62
C ASN A 44 6.95 0.10 -9.32
N ARG A 45 6.55 -1.00 -9.98
CA ARG A 45 5.26 -1.65 -9.70
C ARG A 45 5.20 -2.23 -8.28
N LEU A 46 6.26 -2.90 -7.84
CA LEU A 46 6.33 -3.50 -6.51
C LEU A 46 6.34 -2.43 -5.41
N GLU A 47 7.06 -1.32 -5.61
CA GLU A 47 7.04 -0.20 -4.67
C GLU A 47 5.62 0.35 -4.48
N LYS A 48 4.88 0.53 -5.59
CA LYS A 48 3.48 0.94 -5.53
C LYS A 48 2.62 -0.07 -4.76
N GLN A 49 2.75 -1.35 -5.06
CA GLN A 49 2.01 -2.41 -4.37
C GLN A 49 2.35 -2.48 -2.87
N ILE A 50 3.60 -2.24 -2.48
CA ILE A 50 4.01 -2.20 -1.07
C ILE A 50 3.35 -1.03 -0.35
N VAL A 51 3.32 0.15 -0.98
CA VAL A 51 2.66 1.34 -0.40
C VAL A 51 1.16 1.09 -0.26
N GLU A 52 0.50 0.56 -1.30
CA GLU A 52 -0.92 0.20 -1.27
C GLU A 52 -1.22 -0.85 -0.19
N ALA A 53 -0.42 -1.91 -0.11
CA ALA A 53 -0.59 -2.96 0.90
C ALA A 53 -0.42 -2.40 2.33
N LYS A 54 0.48 -1.44 2.53
CA LYS A 54 0.66 -0.77 3.83
C LYS A 54 -0.53 0.14 4.18
N GLN A 55 -1.09 0.83 3.19
CA GLN A 55 -2.23 1.73 3.39
C GLN A 55 -3.54 0.97 3.61
N PHE A 56 -3.82 -0.04 2.78
CA PHE A 56 -5.10 -0.74 2.75
C PHE A 56 -5.08 -2.11 3.45
N GLY A 57 -3.91 -2.63 3.83
CA GLY A 57 -3.80 -3.96 4.45
C GLY A 57 -4.53 -4.10 5.79
N ILE A 58 -4.67 -3.01 6.55
CA ILE A 58 -5.42 -3.00 7.83
C ILE A 58 -6.91 -2.65 7.65
N GLN A 59 -7.35 -2.36 6.43
CA GLN A 59 -8.71 -1.86 6.17
C GLN A 59 -9.80 -2.84 6.64
N GLY A 60 -9.61 -4.15 6.40
CA GLY A 60 -10.54 -5.18 6.85
C GLY A 60 -10.67 -5.21 8.37
N PHE A 61 -9.54 -5.25 9.07
CA PHE A 61 -9.51 -5.21 10.54
C PHE A 61 -10.17 -3.96 11.11
N CYS A 62 -9.90 -2.80 10.51
CA CYS A 62 -10.52 -1.55 10.94
C CYS A 62 -12.03 -1.53 10.71
N LYS A 63 -12.50 -2.11 9.60
CA LYS A 63 -13.93 -2.23 9.30
C LYS A 63 -14.65 -3.06 10.37
N ASP A 64 -14.06 -4.18 10.78
CA ASP A 64 -14.63 -5.02 11.84
C ASP A 64 -14.66 -4.27 13.19
N LEU A 65 -13.69 -3.39 13.44
CA LEU A 65 -13.63 -2.59 14.67
C LEU A 65 -14.63 -1.41 14.69
N LEU A 66 -15.24 -1.06 13.55
CA LEU A 66 -16.32 -0.07 13.51
C LEU A 66 -17.55 -0.56 14.26
N GLU A 67 -17.91 -1.84 14.12
CA GLU A 67 -19.05 -2.42 14.85
C GLU A 67 -18.86 -2.31 16.36
N VAL A 68 -17.63 -2.51 16.84
CA VAL A 68 -17.27 -2.35 18.26
C VAL A 68 -17.43 -0.91 18.71
N THR A 69 -17.04 0.04 17.86
CA THR A 69 -17.17 1.48 18.13
C THR A 69 -18.64 1.89 18.23
N ASP A 70 -19.49 1.40 17.33
CA ASP A 70 -20.93 1.65 17.36
C ASP A 70 -21.59 1.09 18.63
N VAL A 71 -21.14 -0.08 19.10
CA VAL A 71 -21.60 -0.68 20.36
C VAL A 71 -21.20 0.18 21.55
N PHE A 72 -19.96 0.69 21.58
CA PHE A 72 -19.53 1.63 22.62
C PHE A 72 -20.37 2.90 22.62
N HIS A 73 -20.61 3.47 21.44
CA HIS A 73 -21.42 4.67 21.30
C HIS A 73 -22.84 4.46 21.85
N LYS A 74 -23.51 3.38 21.44
CA LYS A 74 -24.83 3.00 21.95
C LYS A 74 -24.83 2.76 23.46
N ALA A 75 -23.80 2.09 23.97
CA ALA A 75 -23.67 1.85 25.40
C ALA A 75 -23.59 3.16 26.18
N ILE A 76 -22.81 4.13 25.69
CA ILE A 76 -22.67 5.47 26.28
C ILE A 76 -24.00 6.25 26.20
N GLU A 77 -24.67 6.24 25.05
CA GLU A 77 -25.96 6.93 24.85
C GLU A 77 -27.10 6.32 25.68
N SER A 78 -27.07 5.01 25.95
CA SER A 78 -28.10 4.31 26.71
C SER A 78 -28.11 4.66 28.20
N VAL A 79 -27.06 5.33 28.71
CA VAL A 79 -26.95 5.68 30.13
C VAL A 79 -27.79 6.93 30.44
N PRO A 80 -28.79 6.84 31.33
CA PRO A 80 -29.57 8.01 31.74
C PRO A 80 -28.69 9.03 32.47
N ALA A 81 -28.71 10.28 32.01
CA ALA A 81 -27.90 11.37 32.57
C ALA A 81 -28.14 11.57 34.08
N GLU A 82 -29.36 11.33 34.56
CA GLU A 82 -29.75 11.42 35.97
C GLU A 82 -28.98 10.45 36.89
N LYS A 83 -28.52 9.31 36.34
CA LYS A 83 -27.75 8.31 37.08
C LYS A 83 -26.25 8.64 37.14
N ILE A 84 -25.79 9.61 36.35
CA ILE A 84 -24.39 10.09 36.33
C ILE A 84 -24.23 11.21 37.36
N ASN A 85 -24.44 10.90 38.63
CA ASN A 85 -24.42 11.87 39.72
C ASN A 85 -23.36 11.54 40.78
N LYS A 86 -23.17 12.44 41.75
CA LYS A 86 -22.17 12.24 42.83
C LYS A 86 -22.57 11.12 43.80
N GLU A 87 -23.85 10.81 43.90
CA GLU A 87 -24.37 9.76 44.77
C GLU A 87 -23.98 8.36 44.26
N ASN A 88 -23.88 8.19 42.94
CA ASN A 88 -23.38 6.98 42.29
C ASN A 88 -21.95 7.16 41.74
N SER A 89 -21.01 7.49 42.63
CA SER A 89 -19.59 7.73 42.33
C SER A 89 -18.96 6.62 41.46
N ASP A 90 -19.16 5.35 41.83
CA ASP A 90 -18.53 4.22 41.14
C ASP A 90 -19.07 4.04 39.71
N PHE A 91 -20.37 4.24 39.53
CA PHE A 91 -21.02 4.20 38.22
C PHE A 91 -20.56 5.35 37.32
N LYS A 92 -20.43 6.57 37.89
CA LYS A 92 -19.89 7.72 37.19
C LYS A 92 -18.45 7.50 36.73
N ASN A 93 -17.62 6.89 37.56
CA ASN A 93 -16.23 6.55 37.22
C ASN A 93 -16.17 5.49 36.12
N LEU A 94 -17.02 4.46 36.18
CA LEU A 94 -17.13 3.44 35.14
C LEU A 94 -17.54 4.06 33.79
N TYR A 95 -18.57 4.91 33.78
CA TYR A 95 -18.99 5.64 32.59
C TYR A 95 -17.86 6.51 32.03
N GLY A 96 -17.13 7.23 32.89
CA GLY A 96 -15.96 8.00 32.48
C GLY A 96 -14.87 7.13 31.83
N GLY A 97 -14.57 5.97 32.40
CA GLY A 97 -13.62 5.01 31.83
C GLY A 97 -14.06 4.48 30.47
N LEU A 98 -15.37 4.25 30.28
CA LEU A 98 -15.94 3.84 29.00
C LEU A 98 -15.75 4.91 27.92
N VAL A 99 -16.11 6.17 28.24
CA VAL A 99 -15.92 7.33 27.34
C VAL A 99 -14.44 7.55 27.01
N MET A 100 -13.53 7.38 27.97
CA MET A 100 -12.09 7.49 27.72
C MET A 100 -11.60 6.40 26.75
N THR A 101 -12.14 5.18 26.88
CA THR A 101 -11.77 4.04 26.01
C THR A 101 -12.24 4.26 24.57
N GLU A 102 -13.47 4.73 24.38
CA GLU A 102 -14.00 5.12 23.06
C GLU A 102 -13.13 6.21 22.41
N ASN A 103 -12.79 7.27 23.16
CA ASN A 103 -11.92 8.33 22.67
C ASN A 103 -10.51 7.84 22.30
N GLN A 104 -9.96 6.89 23.06
CA GLN A 104 -8.68 6.28 22.75
C GLN A 104 -8.77 5.45 21.46
N LEU A 105 -9.85 4.72 21.25
CA LEU A 105 -10.13 3.97 20.02
C LEU A 105 -10.22 4.90 18.80
N LEU A 106 -10.99 5.99 18.88
CA LEU A 106 -11.09 7.00 17.82
C LEU A 106 -9.73 7.66 17.53
N THR A 107 -8.88 7.84 18.55
CA THR A 107 -7.52 8.35 18.38
C THR A 107 -6.61 7.36 17.66
N VAL A 108 -6.75 6.06 17.94
CA VAL A 108 -6.05 4.99 17.20
C VAL A 108 -6.47 5.01 15.73
N PHE A 109 -7.77 5.11 15.42
CA PHE A 109 -8.27 5.22 14.06
C PHE A 109 -7.66 6.41 13.31
N ARG A 110 -7.64 7.61 13.90
CA ARG A 110 -7.03 8.80 13.29
C ARG A 110 -5.55 8.60 12.96
N ARG A 111 -4.79 7.94 13.84
CA ARG A 111 -3.37 7.63 13.60
C ARG A 111 -3.17 6.66 12.44
N HIS A 112 -4.15 5.79 12.16
CA HIS A 112 -4.14 4.88 11.01
C HIS A 112 -4.88 5.44 9.78
N GLY A 113 -5.17 6.76 9.75
CA GLY A 113 -5.75 7.44 8.59
C GLY A 113 -7.27 7.33 8.48
N LEU A 114 -7.95 6.83 9.51
CA LEU A 114 -9.41 6.74 9.54
C LEU A 114 -10.00 7.93 10.28
N MET A 115 -10.91 8.64 9.61
CA MET A 115 -11.62 9.77 10.18
C MET A 115 -13.11 9.46 10.25
N GLN A 116 -13.71 9.77 11.40
CA GLN A 116 -15.15 9.71 11.56
C GLN A 116 -15.79 10.84 10.76
N ILE A 117 -16.84 10.51 10.01
CA ILE A 117 -17.67 11.48 9.31
C ILE A 117 -18.98 11.60 10.08
N THR A 118 -19.31 12.82 10.48
CA THR A 118 -20.56 13.13 11.19
C THR A 118 -21.33 14.15 10.36
N PRO A 119 -22.16 13.70 9.40
CA PRO A 119 -22.92 14.60 8.55
C PRO A 119 -23.97 15.36 9.38
N GLN A 120 -24.10 16.65 9.11
CA GLN A 120 -25.11 17.51 9.73
C GLN A 120 -26.33 17.67 8.83
N ILE A 121 -27.45 18.06 9.44
CA ILE A 121 -28.68 18.40 8.71
C ILE A 121 -28.37 19.59 7.80
N GLY A 122 -28.43 19.37 6.49
CA GLY A 122 -28.13 20.38 5.47
C GLY A 122 -26.84 20.14 4.69
N ASP A 123 -26.01 19.17 5.08
CA ASP A 123 -24.82 18.79 4.30
C ASP A 123 -25.23 18.19 2.96
N LYS A 124 -24.48 18.54 1.91
CA LYS A 124 -24.72 18.02 0.56
C LYS A 124 -24.25 16.58 0.50
N PHE A 125 -25.16 15.67 0.14
CA PHE A 125 -24.83 14.26 -0.04
C PHE A 125 -23.76 14.08 -1.13
N ASP A 126 -22.68 13.39 -0.77
CA ASP A 126 -21.63 12.96 -1.68
C ASP A 126 -21.55 11.43 -1.66
N PRO A 127 -21.87 10.73 -2.76
CA PRO A 127 -21.85 9.27 -2.82
C PRO A 127 -20.43 8.67 -2.82
N SER A 128 -19.39 9.50 -2.94
CA SER A 128 -18.00 9.06 -2.98
C SER A 128 -17.31 9.02 -1.62
N VAL A 129 -17.99 9.49 -0.57
CA VAL A 129 -17.48 9.57 0.83
C VAL A 129 -18.38 8.77 1.77
#